data_AF-A0A2H1CMX3-F1
#
_entry.id   AF-A0A2H1CMX3-F1
#
_cell.length_a   1.000
_cell.length_b   1.000
_cell.length_c   1.000
_cell.angle_alpha   90.00
_cell.angle_beta   90.00
_cell.angle_gamma   90.00
#
_symmetry.space_group_name_H-M   'P 1'
#
loop_
_entity.id
_entity.type
_entity.pdbx_description
1 polymer ?
#
loop_
_entity_poly.entity_id
_entity_poly.type
_entity_poly.pdbx_seq_one_letter_code
_entity_poly.pdbx_strand_id
1 'polypeptide(L)'
;MNKLLIDRWILIVQVVYKVRIHRLLTPTEFRESGLRSINPFPDQADFSDDWPVFVELTNGEVYGCDLIVSAVGVEASFQPVSSTVSRTSADFFGTSFDLAPANAGGGVLVDDQMQTSVPDVYAAGDCAFANWTWAPHWIQMRLWSQARQMGFQVCELTNELIQLPSELTHSWLTITDHRSGWLLAGEITL
;
A
#
# COMPACT_ATOMS: atom_id res chain seq x y z
N MET A 1 -48.06 -23.02 15.91
CA MET A 1 -46.82 -23.00 16.70
C MET A 1 -45.64 -23.09 15.74
N ASN A 2 -44.96 -21.96 15.57
CA ASN A 2 -43.55 -21.74 15.19
C ASN A 2 -42.91 -22.58 14.07
N LYS A 3 -42.57 -21.89 12.99
CA LYS A 3 -41.15 -21.53 12.74
C LYS A 3 -41.12 -20.28 11.86
N LEU A 4 -40.80 -19.13 12.48
CA LEU A 4 -40.28 -18.00 11.73
C LEU A 4 -39.00 -18.49 11.04
N LEU A 5 -39.03 -18.54 9.70
CA LEU A 5 -37.83 -18.52 8.89
C LEU A 5 -37.18 -17.16 9.13
N ILE A 6 -36.27 -17.12 10.09
CA ILE A 6 -35.37 -16.00 10.24
C ILE A 6 -34.30 -16.25 9.19
N ASP A 7 -34.43 -15.60 8.03
CA ASP A 7 -33.34 -15.41 7.07
C ASP A 7 -32.21 -14.69 7.81
N ARG A 8 -31.32 -15.47 8.40
CA ARG A 8 -30.07 -14.96 8.95
C ARG A 8 -29.09 -14.93 7.80
N TRP A 9 -28.72 -13.73 7.36
CA TRP A 9 -27.52 -13.52 6.59
C TRP A 9 -26.33 -13.99 7.44
N ILE A 10 -25.83 -15.19 7.15
CA ILE A 10 -24.62 -15.70 7.78
C ILE A 10 -23.45 -15.12 6.98
N LEU A 11 -22.71 -14.20 7.60
CA LEU A 11 -21.43 -13.77 7.09
C LEU A 11 -20.40 -14.84 7.45
N ILE A 12 -19.81 -15.50 6.45
CA ILE A 12 -18.68 -16.40 6.64
C ILE A 12 -17.41 -15.65 6.26
N VAL A 13 -16.44 -15.63 7.17
CA VAL A 13 -15.11 -15.07 6.93
C VAL A 13 -14.11 -16.22 6.97
N GLN A 14 -13.52 -16.53 5.82
CA GLN A 14 -12.42 -17.47 5.69
C GLN A 14 -11.10 -16.70 5.59
N VAL A 15 -10.15 -17.01 6.46
CA VAL A 15 -8.83 -16.37 6.48
C VAL A 15 -7.77 -17.39 6.09
N VAL A 16 -7.04 -17.10 5.01
CA VAL A 16 -5.92 -17.92 4.52
C VAL A 16 -4.63 -17.13 4.69
N TYR A 17 -3.67 -17.69 5.43
CA TYR A 17 -2.40 -17.03 5.75
C TYR A 17 -1.26 -17.50 4.82
N LYS A 18 -0.20 -16.69 4.70
CA LYS A 18 1.05 -17.01 3.97
C LYS A 18 0.84 -17.36 2.49
N VAL A 19 -0.13 -16.70 1.86
CA VAL A 19 -0.48 -16.86 0.44
C VAL A 19 -0.42 -15.52 -0.28
N ARG A 20 -0.26 -15.56 -1.61
CA ARG A 20 -0.47 -14.44 -2.52
C ARG A 20 -1.38 -14.88 -3.65
N ILE A 21 -1.95 -13.92 -4.37
CA ILE A 21 -2.58 -14.18 -5.66
C ILE A 21 -1.49 -14.69 -6.62
N HIS A 22 -1.65 -15.90 -7.12
CA HIS A 22 -0.79 -16.47 -8.16
C HIS A 22 -1.21 -15.97 -9.53
N ARG A 23 -2.51 -16.07 -9.84
CA ARG A 23 -3.12 -15.50 -11.05
C ARG A 23 -4.64 -15.41 -10.90
N LEU A 24 -5.24 -14.60 -11.77
CA LEU A 24 -6.69 -14.49 -11.95
C LEU A 24 -7.08 -15.29 -13.19
N LEU A 25 -8.24 -15.94 -13.13
CA LEU A 25 -8.76 -16.78 -14.21
C LEU A 25 -10.19 -16.36 -14.52
N THR A 26 -10.49 -16.24 -15.80
CA THR A 26 -11.87 -16.19 -16.31
C THR A 26 -12.55 -17.55 -16.14
N PRO A 27 -13.90 -17.63 -16.27
CA PRO A 27 -14.61 -18.89 -16.15
C PRO A 27 -14.18 -19.92 -17.21
N THR A 28 -13.80 -19.44 -18.41
CA THR A 28 -13.28 -20.30 -19.48
C THR A 28 -11.90 -20.85 -19.15
N GLU A 29 -10.97 -19.98 -18.74
CA GLU A 29 -9.61 -20.40 -18.34
C GLU A 29 -9.63 -21.35 -17.15
N PHE A 30 -10.52 -21.15 -16.18
CA PHE A 30 -10.71 -22.07 -15.07
C PHE A 30 -11.14 -23.47 -15.55
N ARG A 31 -12.15 -23.55 -16.43
CA ARG A 31 -12.61 -24.83 -17.00
C ARG A 31 -11.52 -25.55 -17.80
N GLU A 32 -10.71 -24.81 -18.55
CA GLU A 32 -9.60 -25.35 -19.34
C GLU A 32 -8.40 -25.76 -18.48
N SER A 33 -8.21 -25.13 -17.32
CA SER A 33 -7.07 -25.40 -16.43
C SER A 33 -7.12 -26.78 -15.75
N GLY A 34 -8.30 -27.40 -15.65
CA GLY A 34 -8.52 -28.64 -14.90
C GLY A 34 -8.39 -28.48 -13.38
N LEU A 35 -8.28 -27.25 -12.88
CA LEU A 35 -8.26 -26.94 -11.46
C LEU A 35 -9.65 -27.17 -10.83
N ARG A 36 -9.68 -27.32 -9.51
CA ARG A 36 -10.91 -27.42 -8.72
C ARG A 36 -10.95 -26.28 -7.74
N SER A 37 -12.08 -25.59 -7.68
CA SER A 37 -12.27 -24.56 -6.68
C SER A 37 -12.58 -25.21 -5.33
N ILE A 38 -12.26 -24.48 -4.27
CA ILE A 38 -12.59 -24.84 -2.90
C ILE A 38 -13.95 -24.25 -2.60
N ASN A 39 -14.86 -25.07 -2.08
CA ASN A 39 -16.11 -24.60 -1.52
C ASN A 39 -15.83 -23.93 -0.16
N PRO A 40 -16.00 -22.60 -0.03
CA PRO A 40 -15.80 -21.91 1.24
C PRO A 40 -17.00 -22.06 2.19
N PHE A 41 -18.09 -22.69 1.76
CA PHE A 41 -19.34 -22.91 2.49
C PHE A 41 -19.50 -24.40 2.85
N PRO A 42 -18.92 -24.88 3.96
CA PRO A 42 -18.87 -26.32 4.29
C PRO A 42 -20.25 -26.98 4.46
N ASP A 43 -21.28 -26.20 4.80
CA ASP A 43 -22.66 -26.69 5.00
C ASP A 43 -23.52 -26.67 3.72
N GLN A 44 -22.99 -26.15 2.60
CA GLN A 44 -23.67 -26.17 1.30
C GLN A 44 -23.13 -27.30 0.43
N ALA A 45 -23.90 -28.39 0.35
CA ALA A 45 -23.60 -29.53 -0.51
C ALA A 45 -23.74 -29.19 -2.02
N ASP A 46 -24.65 -28.26 -2.36
CA ASP A 46 -24.89 -27.80 -3.73
C ASP A 46 -24.07 -26.54 -4.02
N PHE A 47 -22.74 -26.72 -4.12
CA PHE A 47 -21.82 -25.66 -4.51
C PHE A 47 -21.66 -25.64 -6.04
N SER A 48 -21.86 -24.47 -6.64
CA SER A 48 -21.72 -24.23 -8.09
C SER A 48 -20.40 -23.52 -8.39
N ASP A 49 -19.71 -23.96 -9.45
CA ASP A 49 -18.53 -23.30 -10.02
C ASP A 49 -18.89 -22.26 -11.09
N ASP A 50 -20.05 -21.61 -10.97
CA ASP A 50 -20.50 -20.56 -11.90
C ASP A 50 -20.17 -19.17 -11.36
N TRP A 51 -18.88 -18.90 -11.20
CA TRP A 51 -18.35 -17.62 -10.73
C TRP A 51 -17.81 -16.79 -11.89
N PRO A 52 -17.94 -15.44 -11.87
CA PRO A 52 -17.43 -14.58 -12.94
C PRO A 52 -15.90 -14.45 -12.95
N VAL A 53 -15.24 -14.68 -11.82
CA VAL A 53 -13.77 -14.70 -11.73
C VAL A 53 -13.31 -15.74 -10.72
N PHE A 54 -12.15 -16.34 -11.00
CA PHE A 54 -11.46 -17.24 -10.08
C PHE A 54 -10.09 -16.69 -9.72
N VAL A 55 -9.68 -16.91 -8.48
CA VAL A 55 -8.36 -16.57 -7.98
C VAL A 55 -7.63 -17.85 -7.60
N GLU A 56 -6.47 -18.08 -8.22
CA GLU A 56 -5.54 -19.12 -7.79
C GLU A 56 -4.53 -18.49 -6.82
N LEU A 57 -4.35 -19.11 -5.66
CA LEU A 57 -3.39 -18.71 -4.65
C LEU A 57 -2.08 -19.50 -4.78
N THR A 58 -0.99 -18.96 -4.22
CA THR A 58 0.33 -19.60 -4.29
C THR A 58 0.44 -20.96 -3.59
N ASN A 59 -0.54 -21.33 -2.76
CA ASN A 59 -0.64 -22.66 -2.16
C ASN A 59 -1.43 -23.65 -3.04
N GLY A 60 -1.87 -23.24 -4.23
CA GLY A 60 -2.66 -24.04 -5.17
C GLY A 60 -4.16 -24.05 -4.90
N GLU A 61 -4.62 -23.36 -3.85
CA GLU A 61 -6.06 -23.20 -3.59
C GLU A 61 -6.68 -22.27 -4.63
N VAL A 62 -7.89 -22.59 -5.07
CA VAL A 62 -8.64 -21.78 -6.03
C VAL A 62 -9.99 -21.41 -5.46
N TYR A 63 -10.37 -20.15 -5.55
CA TYR A 63 -11.66 -19.65 -5.09
C TYR A 63 -12.38 -18.95 -6.24
N GLY A 64 -13.66 -19.27 -6.42
CA GLY A 64 -14.56 -18.51 -7.28
C GLY A 64 -15.17 -17.35 -6.50
N CYS A 65 -15.23 -16.17 -7.12
CA CYS A 65 -15.67 -14.93 -6.48
C CYS A 65 -16.48 -14.07 -7.46
N ASP A 66 -17.39 -13.26 -6.94
CA ASP A 66 -18.05 -12.18 -7.71
C ASP A 66 -17.19 -10.92 -7.85
N LEU A 67 -16.33 -10.69 -6.85
CA LEU A 67 -15.47 -9.50 -6.73
C LEU A 67 -14.14 -9.90 -6.10
N ILE A 68 -13.05 -9.34 -6.61
CA ILE A 68 -11.71 -9.46 -6.02
C ILE A 68 -11.23 -8.06 -5.67
N VAL A 69 -10.83 -7.89 -4.41
CA VAL A 69 -10.20 -6.66 -3.91
C VAL A 69 -8.76 -6.99 -3.56
N SER A 70 -7.80 -6.42 -4.27
CA SER A 70 -6.38 -6.52 -3.95
C SER A 70 -5.96 -5.27 -3.15
N ALA A 71 -5.71 -5.46 -1.85
CA ALA A 71 -5.24 -4.41 -0.94
C ALA A 71 -3.85 -4.75 -0.39
N VAL A 72 -2.94 -5.19 -1.26
CA VAL A 72 -1.59 -5.68 -0.89
C VAL A 72 -0.55 -4.58 -0.64
N GLY A 73 -0.94 -3.31 -0.78
CA GLY A 73 -0.08 -2.14 -0.58
C GLY A 73 0.14 -1.34 -1.87
N VAL A 74 0.88 -0.24 -1.76
CA VAL A 74 1.26 0.66 -2.86
C VAL A 74 2.78 0.85 -2.86
N GLU A 75 3.39 1.12 -4.02
CA GLU A 75 4.83 1.41 -4.14
C GLU A 75 5.12 2.91 -3.99
N ALA A 76 6.35 3.29 -3.60
CA ALA A 76 6.71 4.71 -3.45
C ALA A 76 6.72 5.37 -4.81
N SER A 77 6.20 6.59 -4.90
CA SER A 77 6.30 7.42 -6.11
C SER A 77 7.76 7.88 -6.35
N PHE A 78 8.59 7.93 -5.29
CA PHE A 78 10.02 8.22 -5.33
C PHE A 78 10.84 6.94 -5.55
N GLN A 79 10.71 6.31 -6.72
CA GLN A 79 11.57 5.18 -7.09
C GLN A 79 12.86 5.66 -7.75
N PRO A 80 14.02 5.07 -7.43
CA PRO A 80 15.20 5.23 -8.28
C PRO A 80 14.86 4.69 -9.66
N VAL A 81 15.04 5.51 -10.71
CA VAL A 81 14.67 5.18 -12.09
C VAL A 81 15.16 3.78 -12.44
N SER A 82 14.20 2.91 -12.73
CA SER A 82 14.36 1.48 -13.02
C SER A 82 15.46 1.23 -14.05
N SER A 83 16.56 0.63 -13.61
CA SER A 83 17.45 -0.19 -14.44
C SER A 83 18.44 -0.94 -13.56
N THR A 84 18.02 -2.07 -12.99
CA THR A 84 18.87 -3.21 -12.60
C THR A 84 20.00 -2.93 -11.57
N VAL A 85 20.11 -1.72 -11.05
CA VAL A 85 21.12 -1.29 -10.09
C VAL A 85 20.37 -0.77 -8.88
N SER A 86 20.62 -1.38 -7.72
CA SER A 86 20.21 -0.88 -6.41
C SER A 86 20.92 0.45 -6.16
N ARG A 87 20.41 1.53 -6.74
CA ARG A 87 20.93 2.87 -6.48
C ARG A 87 20.47 3.25 -5.07
N THR A 88 21.43 3.36 -4.15
CA THR A 88 21.23 3.89 -2.81
C THR A 88 21.01 5.40 -2.82
N SER A 89 21.18 6.04 -3.98
CA SER A 89 20.85 7.45 -4.18
C SER A 89 20.26 7.77 -5.55
N ALA A 90 19.39 8.78 -5.59
CA ALA A 90 18.86 9.32 -6.84
C ALA A 90 18.96 10.84 -6.86
N ASP A 91 19.34 11.35 -8.03
CA ASP A 91 19.46 12.77 -8.27
C ASP A 91 18.10 13.33 -8.65
N PHE A 92 17.48 14.05 -7.71
CA PHE A 92 16.25 14.81 -7.93
C PHE A 92 16.56 16.28 -7.70
N PHE A 93 16.05 17.15 -8.57
CA PHE A 93 16.25 18.61 -8.46
C PHE A 93 17.73 19.05 -8.38
N GLY A 94 18.66 18.24 -8.91
CA GLY A 94 20.11 18.51 -8.86
C GLY A 94 20.80 18.10 -7.56
N THR A 95 20.11 17.40 -6.66
CA THR A 95 20.62 16.90 -5.37
C THR A 95 20.41 15.40 -5.24
N SER A 96 21.38 14.70 -4.63
CA SER A 96 21.30 13.25 -4.40
C SER A 96 20.68 12.95 -3.04
N PHE A 97 19.57 12.21 -3.03
CA PHE A 97 18.91 11.74 -1.81
C PHE A 97 19.25 10.29 -1.53
N ASP A 98 19.41 9.92 -0.26
CA ASP A 98 19.55 8.53 0.14
C ASP A 98 18.19 7.83 0.03
N LEU A 99 18.16 6.65 -0.59
CA LEU A 99 16.94 5.93 -0.90
C LEU A 99 16.89 4.55 -0.26
N ALA A 100 15.68 4.15 0.14
CA ALA A 100 15.40 2.79 0.52
C ALA A 100 15.46 1.87 -0.71
N PRO A 101 15.95 0.63 -0.55
CA PRO A 101 15.88 -0.38 -1.59
C PRO A 101 14.45 -0.59 -2.09
N ALA A 102 14.29 -0.80 -3.40
CA ALA A 102 12.97 -1.05 -4.01
C ALA A 102 12.27 -2.27 -3.38
N ASN A 103 13.02 -3.32 -3.03
CA ASN A 103 12.48 -4.51 -2.37
C ASN A 103 12.00 -4.28 -0.93
N ALA A 104 12.42 -3.20 -0.28
CA ALA A 104 11.90 -2.75 1.01
C ALA A 104 10.67 -1.83 0.85
N GLY A 105 10.39 -1.38 -0.38
CA GLY A 105 9.26 -0.50 -0.71
C GLY A 105 9.68 0.78 -1.41
N GLY A 106 10.96 1.15 -1.43
CA GLY A 106 11.47 2.39 -2.02
C GLY A 106 11.09 3.67 -1.25
N GLY A 107 11.59 4.81 -1.72
CA GLY A 107 11.37 6.13 -1.11
C GLY A 107 12.64 6.76 -0.53
N VAL A 108 12.56 8.04 -0.21
CA VAL A 108 13.63 8.83 0.42
C VAL A 108 13.77 8.41 1.88
N LEU A 109 14.98 8.01 2.29
CA LEU A 109 15.24 7.67 3.69
C LEU A 109 15.09 8.93 4.54
N VAL A 110 14.32 8.79 5.62
CA VAL A 110 14.15 9.82 6.62
C VAL A 110 14.38 9.29 8.03
N ASP A 111 14.93 10.11 8.90
CA ASP A 111 15.04 9.81 10.33
C ASP A 111 13.71 10.04 11.07
N ASP A 112 13.70 9.92 12.41
CA ASP A 112 12.51 10.12 13.24
C ASP A 112 12.03 11.58 13.31
N GLN A 113 12.81 12.52 12.75
CA GLN A 113 12.49 13.93 12.57
C GLN A 113 12.11 14.24 11.11
N MET A 114 11.89 13.23 10.28
CA MET A 114 11.54 13.35 8.85
C MET A 114 12.65 13.98 8.00
N GLN A 115 13.89 14.07 8.51
CA GLN A 115 15.03 14.67 7.82
C GLN A 115 15.60 13.73 6.77
N THR A 116 15.88 14.24 5.58
CA THR A 116 16.57 13.48 4.53
C THR A 116 18.10 13.57 4.67
N SER A 117 18.85 12.94 3.77
CA SER A 117 20.31 13.11 3.69
C SER A 117 20.76 14.50 3.25
N VAL A 118 19.84 15.33 2.74
CA VAL A 118 20.12 16.71 2.33
C VAL A 118 19.72 17.66 3.47
N PRO A 119 20.65 18.52 3.96
CA PRO A 119 20.35 19.49 5.00
C PRO A 119 19.17 20.37 4.65
N ASP A 120 18.34 20.65 5.64
CA ASP A 120 17.13 21.46 5.51
C ASP A 120 16.14 20.91 4.47
N VAL A 121 16.19 19.62 4.13
CA VAL A 121 15.18 18.95 3.29
C VAL A 121 14.56 17.79 4.07
N TYR A 122 13.23 17.80 4.13
CA TYR A 122 12.40 16.83 4.81
C TYR A 122 11.58 16.03 3.79
N ALA A 123 11.18 14.81 4.13
CA ALA A 123 10.24 14.03 3.33
C ALA A 123 9.14 13.41 4.17
N ALA A 124 7.90 13.45 3.68
CA ALA A 124 6.72 12.94 4.36
C ALA A 124 5.75 12.22 3.42
N GLY A 125 4.99 11.27 3.97
CA GLY A 125 4.02 10.49 3.20
C GLY A 125 4.68 9.48 2.28
N ASP A 126 4.07 9.25 1.12
CA ASP A 126 4.37 8.07 0.30
C ASP A 126 5.75 8.08 -0.35
N CYS A 127 6.37 9.27 -0.46
CA CYS A 127 7.72 9.43 -0.97
C CYS A 127 8.80 9.10 0.08
N ALA A 128 8.45 9.01 1.36
CA ALA A 128 9.40 8.83 2.46
C ALA A 128 9.49 7.37 2.91
N PHE A 129 10.65 6.99 3.45
CA PHE A 129 10.93 5.69 4.04
C PHE A 129 11.51 5.86 5.44
N ALA A 130 10.84 5.23 6.41
CA ALA A 130 11.13 5.39 7.83
C ALA A 130 12.43 4.65 8.21
N ASN A 131 13.54 5.38 8.29
CA ASN A 131 14.87 4.83 8.56
C ASN A 131 15.30 4.95 10.04
N TRP A 132 14.34 4.78 10.96
CA TRP A 132 14.59 4.71 12.39
C TRP A 132 14.22 3.33 12.94
N THR A 133 14.53 3.07 14.21
CA THR A 133 14.13 1.82 14.86
C THR A 133 12.63 1.84 15.15
N TRP A 134 11.87 0.96 14.49
CA TRP A 134 10.42 0.92 14.63
C TRP A 134 10.01 0.29 15.97
N ALA A 135 8.86 0.72 16.49
CA ALA A 135 8.22 0.00 17.59
C ALA A 135 7.80 -1.40 17.11
N PRO A 136 7.75 -2.44 17.99
CA PRO A 136 7.54 -3.83 17.58
C PRO A 136 6.27 -4.12 16.75
N HIS A 137 5.26 -3.26 16.85
CA HIS A 137 3.99 -3.39 16.14
C HIS A 137 3.75 -2.27 15.13
N TRP A 138 4.73 -1.39 14.94
CA TRP A 138 4.64 -0.35 13.93
C TRP A 138 5.10 -0.91 12.59
N ILE A 139 4.27 -0.69 11.58
CA ILE A 139 4.55 -1.10 10.21
C ILE A 139 4.43 0.16 9.38
N GLN A 140 5.45 0.43 8.57
CA GLN A 140 5.35 1.50 7.59
C GLN A 140 4.25 1.15 6.58
N MET A 141 3.24 1.99 6.51
CA MET A 141 2.14 1.86 5.56
C MET A 141 1.92 3.20 4.87
N ARG A 142 1.72 3.18 3.57
CA ARG A 142 1.40 4.37 2.78
C ARG A 142 -0.07 4.72 2.92
N LEU A 143 -0.39 5.27 4.09
CA LEU A 143 -1.74 5.64 4.51
C LEU A 143 -1.81 7.15 4.74
N TRP A 144 -2.99 7.71 4.48
CA TRP A 144 -3.24 9.13 4.69
C TRP A 144 -2.99 9.54 6.14
N SER A 145 -3.34 8.66 7.09
CA SER A 145 -3.07 8.90 8.51
C SER A 145 -1.59 9.02 8.82
N GLN A 146 -0.73 8.17 8.22
CA GLN A 146 0.72 8.25 8.40
C GLN A 146 1.28 9.50 7.70
N ALA A 147 0.89 9.76 6.45
CA ALA A 147 1.31 10.96 5.72
C ALA A 147 0.95 12.25 6.47
N ARG A 148 -0.27 12.32 7.04
CA ARG A 148 -0.73 13.46 7.84
C ARG A 148 0.08 13.62 9.13
N GLN A 149 0.38 12.53 9.84
CA GLN A 149 1.21 12.58 11.05
C GLN A 149 2.65 13.05 10.75
N MET A 150 3.25 12.52 9.68
CA MET A 150 4.58 12.93 9.23
C MET A 150 4.61 14.41 8.83
N GLY A 151 3.59 14.89 8.11
CA GLY A 151 3.46 16.31 7.76
C GLY A 151 3.38 17.21 8.99
N PHE A 152 2.58 16.84 10.01
CA PHE A 152 2.54 17.59 11.27
C PHE A 152 3.88 17.62 11.99
N GLN A 153 4.62 16.51 11.98
CA GLN A 153 5.96 16.46 12.59
C GLN A 153 6.91 17.45 11.92
N VAL A 154 6.87 17.53 10.58
CA VAL A 154 7.68 18.52 9.83
C VAL A 154 7.27 19.93 10.21
N CYS A 155 5.97 20.26 10.24
CA CYS A 155 5.48 21.59 10.65
C CYS A 155 6.06 22.03 12.01
N GLU A 156 6.02 21.12 12.99
CA GLU A 156 6.47 21.40 14.35
C GLU A 156 7.98 21.70 14.37
N LEU A 157 8.77 20.92 13.63
CA LEU A 157 10.22 21.08 13.57
C LEU A 157 10.65 22.34 12.82
N THR A 158 9.94 22.69 11.74
CA THR A 158 10.24 23.89 10.95
C THR A 158 9.60 25.16 11.51
N ASN A 159 8.71 25.02 12.51
CA ASN A 159 7.86 26.10 13.03
C ASN A 159 7.06 26.80 11.91
N GLU A 160 6.68 26.05 10.87
CA GLU A 160 5.89 26.51 9.74
C GLU A 160 4.55 25.78 9.66
N LEU A 161 3.48 26.52 9.38
CA LEU A 161 2.19 25.94 9.06
C LEU A 161 2.21 25.43 7.62
N ILE A 162 2.27 24.11 7.42
CA ILE A 162 1.91 23.53 6.13
C ILE A 162 0.41 23.82 5.90
N GLN A 163 0.10 24.84 5.10
CA GLN A 163 -1.24 25.03 4.60
C GLN A 163 -1.49 23.97 3.52
N LEU A 164 -2.25 22.93 3.88
CA LEU A 164 -2.81 22.00 2.90
C LEU A 164 -3.87 22.75 2.09
N PRO A 165 -3.77 22.85 0.76
CA PRO A 165 -4.80 23.48 -0.07
C PRO A 165 -6.13 22.74 0.10
N SER A 166 -7.24 23.48 0.05
CA SER A 166 -8.60 22.92 0.18
C SER A 166 -9.06 22.10 -1.02
N GLU A 167 -8.32 22.12 -2.13
CA GLU A 167 -8.62 21.39 -3.37
C GLU A 167 -7.43 20.51 -3.73
N LEU A 168 -7.62 19.19 -3.62
CA LEU A 168 -6.59 18.17 -3.74
C LEU A 168 -6.71 17.48 -5.10
N THR A 169 -5.84 17.85 -6.05
CA THR A 169 -5.56 17.04 -7.24
C THR A 169 -4.06 17.13 -7.58
N HIS A 170 -3.39 15.98 -7.53
CA HIS A 170 -2.02 15.70 -8.02
C HIS A 170 -0.83 16.16 -7.16
N SER A 171 -0.06 15.19 -6.64
CA SER A 171 1.37 15.23 -6.25
C SER A 171 2.02 16.63 -6.14
N TRP A 172 2.21 17.14 -4.91
CA TRP A 172 2.88 18.42 -4.67
C TRP A 172 4.14 18.26 -3.82
N LEU A 173 5.26 18.82 -4.32
CA LEU A 173 6.34 19.33 -3.47
C LEU A 173 5.80 20.60 -2.78
N THR A 174 5.67 20.61 -1.46
CA THR A 174 5.36 21.85 -0.73
C THR A 174 6.67 22.52 -0.36
N ILE A 175 6.97 23.61 -1.06
CA ILE A 175 8.13 24.46 -0.76
C ILE A 175 7.77 25.33 0.44
N THR A 176 8.37 25.04 1.58
CA THR A 176 8.48 25.95 2.74
C THR A 176 9.59 26.97 2.46
N ASP A 177 9.51 28.18 3.05
CA ASP A 177 10.36 29.34 2.69
C ASP A 177 11.87 29.04 2.82
N HIS A 178 12.69 29.73 2.03
CA HIS A 178 14.16 29.68 1.92
C HIS A 178 14.93 29.82 3.25
N ARG A 179 14.24 30.10 4.36
CA ARG A 179 14.80 30.27 5.70
C ARG A 179 14.59 29.07 6.63
N SER A 180 13.72 28.10 6.28
CA SER A 180 13.26 27.07 7.21
C SER A 180 13.33 25.63 6.66
N GLY A 181 13.70 25.45 5.38
CA GLY A 181 13.90 24.16 4.73
C GLY A 181 12.86 23.82 3.66
N TRP A 182 12.95 22.62 3.08
CA TRP A 182 12.14 22.13 1.96
C TRP A 182 11.39 20.85 2.36
N LEU A 183 10.15 20.66 1.90
CA LEU A 183 9.39 19.43 2.16
C LEU A 183 9.00 18.70 0.87
N LEU A 184 9.46 17.46 0.75
CA LEU A 184 8.97 16.49 -0.22
C LEU A 184 7.72 15.78 0.34
N ALA A 185 6.57 15.95 -0.29
CA ALA A 185 5.34 15.24 0.05
C ALA A 185 4.89 14.33 -1.11
N GLY A 186 4.65 13.06 -0.82
CA GLY A 186 4.10 12.09 -1.77
C GLY A 186 2.61 11.85 -1.56
N GLU A 187 1.83 11.77 -2.63
CA GLU A 187 0.41 11.41 -2.60
C GLU A 187 0.21 9.88 -2.71
N ILE A 188 -0.87 9.39 -2.11
CA ILE A 188 -1.39 8.04 -2.32
C ILE A 188 -1.95 7.96 -3.73
N THR A 189 -1.20 7.37 -4.65
CA THR A 189 -1.78 6.93 -5.93
C THR A 189 -2.33 5.52 -5.69
N LEU A 190 -3.67 5.41 -5.63
CA LEU A 190 -4.38 4.11 -5.60
C LEU A 190 -4.45 3.51 -7.01
#